data_AF-A0A3N5I3G9-F1
#
_entry.id   AF-A0A3N5I3G9-F1
#
_cell.length_a   1.000
_cell.length_b   1.000
_cell.length_c   1.000
_cell.angle_alpha   90.00
_cell.angle_beta   90.00
_cell.angle_gamma   90.00
#
_symmetry.space_group_name_H-M   'P 1'
#
loop_
_entity.id
_entity.type
_entity.pdbx_description
1 polymer ?
#
loop_
_entity_poly.entity_id
_entity_poly.type
_entity_poly.pdbx_seq_one_letter_code
_entity_poly.pdbx_strand_id
1 'polypeptide(L)'
;DPATNLPTAPTRADNMSSFGGRDACVRLWELEFVADDAIPYNDLARAEVPAAGLCSATGGDPRRSARYRELLEPNGWGDELRAVLRADSHAWASVTLFRDEGAPPFADDEAELVAGLSQPLAEAVRDHARPAPADQAQRGPGLLVFDPNGELTSMNDDAFAWLDALAGDLGGDVRFGVRLPMIAVSTLMRARSQGTARARMRTHAGRWLVCHASCLRGADDTALVIEHAKASEIAPIITEAYELSPREQHVTQIVARGLGTADIAAALHVSAHTVRDHVKAIFDKVGVSSRGELVAKLFAEHYAPVHLGDETRN
;
A
#
# COMPACT_ATOMS: atom_id res chain seq x y z
N ASP A 1 1.74 -1.19 2.19
CA ASP A 1 2.64 -1.88 1.25
C ASP A 1 3.67 -2.70 2.02
N PRO A 2 3.64 -4.04 1.97
CA PRO A 2 4.62 -4.85 2.66
C PRO A 2 6.05 -4.66 2.12
N ALA A 3 6.23 -4.15 0.90
CA ALA A 3 7.55 -3.95 0.29
C ALA A 3 8.11 -2.53 0.44
N THR A 4 7.27 -1.51 0.68
CA THR A 4 7.74 -0.11 0.86
C THR A 4 7.41 0.48 2.24
N ASN A 5 6.62 -0.23 3.04
CA ASN A 5 5.99 0.25 4.28
C ASN A 5 5.15 1.52 4.10
N LEU A 6 4.82 1.90 2.86
CA LEU A 6 3.94 3.03 2.60
C LEU A 6 2.47 2.62 2.75
N PRO A 7 1.58 3.54 3.18
CA PRO A 7 0.15 3.31 3.15
C PRO A 7 -0.31 3.07 1.70
N THR A 8 -1.13 2.04 1.47
CA THR A 8 -1.61 1.66 0.12
C THR A 8 -3.12 1.44 0.04
N ALA A 9 -3.82 1.68 1.15
CA ALA A 9 -5.26 1.58 1.27
C ALA A 9 -5.79 2.82 1.99
N PRO A 10 -7.07 3.20 1.77
CA PRO A 10 -7.68 4.31 2.49
C PRO A 10 -7.73 4.05 4.00
N THR A 11 -7.52 5.10 4.79
CA THR A 11 -7.66 5.06 6.24
C THR A 11 -9.13 5.17 6.63
N ARG A 12 -9.61 4.25 7.45
CA ARG A 12 -10.90 4.37 8.15
C ARG A 12 -10.69 5.15 9.44
N ALA A 13 -11.50 6.18 9.66
CA ALA A 13 -11.51 6.98 10.87
C ALA A 13 -12.90 6.93 11.51
N ASP A 14 -12.97 6.51 12.78
CA ASP A 14 -14.19 6.46 13.56
C ASP A 14 -14.03 7.36 14.80
N ASN A 15 -15.06 8.09 15.20
CA ASN A 15 -15.06 8.99 16.37
C ASN A 15 -13.97 10.09 16.36
N MET A 16 -13.50 10.49 15.17
CA MET A 16 -12.45 11.51 15.01
C MET A 16 -12.99 12.92 14.72
N SER A 17 -14.21 13.25 15.17
CA SER A 17 -14.83 14.56 14.90
C SER A 17 -13.99 15.75 15.38
N SER A 18 -13.19 15.53 16.44
CA SER A 18 -12.33 16.54 17.05
C SER A 18 -10.93 16.60 16.43
N PHE A 19 -10.54 15.69 15.54
CA PHE A 19 -9.16 15.60 15.02
C PHE A 19 -8.79 16.71 14.02
N GLY A 20 -9.54 17.81 13.91
CA GLY A 20 -9.20 18.92 13.00
C GLY A 20 -9.42 18.64 11.50
N GLY A 21 -10.13 17.55 11.15
CA GLY A 21 -10.53 17.25 9.77
C GLY A 21 -9.37 16.87 8.83
N ARG A 22 -9.50 17.23 7.55
CA ARG A 22 -8.55 16.83 6.48
C ARG A 22 -7.15 17.44 6.63
N ASP A 23 -7.04 18.64 7.19
CA ASP A 23 -5.75 19.35 7.33
C ASP A 23 -4.83 18.68 8.35
N ALA A 24 -5.41 18.30 9.49
CA ALA A 24 -4.72 17.55 10.54
C ALA A 24 -4.33 16.13 10.12
N CYS A 25 -5.16 15.45 9.31
CA CYS A 25 -4.82 14.13 8.76
C CYS A 25 -3.53 14.19 7.92
N VAL A 26 -3.34 15.22 7.09
CA VAL A 26 -2.11 15.32 6.30
C VAL A 26 -0.93 15.77 7.12
N ARG A 27 -1.11 16.71 8.05
CA ARG A 27 -0.04 17.09 8.97
C ARG A 27 0.45 15.89 9.78
N LEU A 28 -0.46 14.96 10.14
CA LEU A 28 -0.10 13.70 10.77
C LEU A 28 0.89 12.89 9.91
N TRP A 29 0.61 12.79 8.61
CA TRP A 29 1.47 12.07 7.67
C TRP A 29 2.76 12.84 7.32
N GLU A 30 2.74 14.16 7.27
CA GLU A 30 3.96 14.97 7.15
C GLU A 30 4.91 14.68 8.32
N LEU A 31 4.39 14.71 9.55
CA LEU A 31 5.17 14.41 10.74
C LEU A 31 5.64 12.94 10.75
N GLU A 32 4.81 12.00 10.28
CA GLU A 32 5.19 10.59 10.15
C GLU A 32 6.38 10.36 9.21
N PHE A 33 6.50 11.12 8.12
CA PHE A 33 7.53 10.87 7.10
C PHE A 33 8.75 11.79 7.21
N VAL A 34 8.60 12.97 7.81
CA VAL A 34 9.62 14.03 7.77
C VAL A 34 10.19 14.32 9.16
N ALA A 35 9.42 14.14 10.23
CA ALA A 35 9.89 14.43 11.58
C ALA A 35 10.60 13.22 12.22
N ASP A 36 11.66 13.49 12.97
CA ASP A 36 12.18 12.54 13.95
C ASP A 36 11.25 12.59 15.17
N ASP A 37 10.42 11.57 15.34
CA ASP A 37 9.30 11.56 16.29
C ASP A 37 9.20 10.21 17.03
N ALA A 38 8.45 10.19 18.13
CA ALA A 38 8.20 8.98 18.89
C ALA A 38 7.23 8.04 18.15
N ILE A 39 7.53 6.74 18.24
CA ILE A 39 6.71 5.61 17.75
C ILE A 39 6.25 5.73 16.28
N PRO A 40 7.17 5.95 15.31
CA PRO A 40 6.81 5.92 13.89
C PRO A 40 6.45 4.49 13.47
N TYR A 41 5.51 4.33 12.54
CA TYR A 41 5.04 3.01 12.10
C TYR A 41 6.18 2.17 11.51
N ASN A 42 7.15 2.81 10.86
CA ASN A 42 8.27 2.10 10.26
C ASN A 42 9.16 1.42 11.32
N ASP A 43 9.24 1.98 12.53
CA ASP A 43 9.99 1.39 13.64
C ASP A 43 9.15 0.31 14.32
N LEU A 44 7.85 0.55 14.54
CA LEU A 44 6.93 -0.46 15.06
C LEU A 44 6.81 -1.69 14.15
N ALA A 45 6.92 -1.52 12.83
CA ALA A 45 6.95 -2.63 11.89
C ALA A 45 8.12 -3.59 12.14
N ARG A 46 9.25 -3.07 12.65
CA ARG A 46 10.49 -3.82 12.94
C ARG A 46 10.67 -4.18 14.41
N ALA A 47 9.91 -3.57 15.31
CA ALA A 47 9.98 -3.79 16.74
C ALA A 47 9.57 -5.21 17.14
N GLU A 48 10.05 -5.69 18.28
CA GLU A 48 9.62 -6.99 18.85
C GLU A 48 8.13 -6.96 19.16
N VAL A 49 7.69 -5.95 19.91
CA VAL A 49 6.29 -5.62 20.16
C VAL A 49 5.86 -4.55 19.14
N PRO A 50 4.92 -4.85 18.21
CA PRO A 50 4.55 -3.91 17.15
C PRO A 50 3.47 -2.93 17.59
N ALA A 51 3.45 -2.55 18.87
CA ALA A 51 2.52 -1.59 19.43
C ALA A 51 3.18 -0.81 20.57
N ALA A 52 2.84 0.47 20.70
CA ALA A 52 3.35 1.31 21.78
C ALA A 52 2.42 2.49 22.06
N GLY A 53 2.31 2.84 23.34
CA GLY A 53 1.70 4.10 23.80
C GLY A 53 2.72 5.25 23.74
N LEU A 54 2.28 6.41 23.29
CA LEU A 54 3.12 7.59 23.12
C LEU A 54 3.70 8.06 24.44
N CYS A 55 2.87 8.23 25.47
CA CYS A 55 3.33 8.67 26.79
C CYS A 55 4.39 7.74 27.41
N SER A 56 4.19 6.41 27.28
CA SER A 56 5.18 5.41 27.73
C SER A 56 6.49 5.55 26.94
N ALA A 57 6.41 5.62 25.61
CA ALA A 57 7.57 5.73 24.72
C ALA A 57 8.38 7.04 24.90
N THR A 58 7.76 8.11 25.40
CA THR A 58 8.44 9.38 25.66
C THR A 58 8.92 9.54 27.10
N GLY A 59 8.75 8.52 27.96
CA GLY A 59 9.16 8.57 29.37
C GLY A 59 8.23 9.41 30.24
N GLY A 60 6.94 9.44 29.92
CA GLY A 60 5.91 10.18 30.65
C GLY A 60 5.67 11.61 30.18
N ASP A 61 6.39 12.08 29.16
CA ASP A 61 6.21 13.42 28.59
C ASP A 61 5.87 13.36 27.09
N PRO A 62 4.57 13.27 26.72
CA PRO A 62 4.16 13.17 25.33
C PRO A 62 4.52 14.43 24.51
N ARG A 63 4.81 15.58 25.14
CA ARG A 63 5.24 16.81 24.43
C ARG A 63 6.63 16.73 23.80
N ARG A 64 7.36 15.64 24.06
CA ARG A 64 8.59 15.31 23.31
C ARG A 64 8.29 14.95 21.86
N SER A 65 7.06 14.55 21.54
CA SER A 65 6.60 14.30 20.19
C SER A 65 6.13 15.58 19.50
N ALA A 66 6.64 15.83 18.29
CA ALA A 66 6.19 16.94 17.46
C ALA A 66 4.70 16.78 17.13
N ARG A 67 4.30 15.57 16.73
CA ARG A 67 2.92 15.19 16.48
C ARG A 67 2.00 15.41 17.67
N TYR A 68 2.44 15.12 18.89
CA TYR A 68 1.61 15.43 20.06
C TYR A 68 1.32 16.92 20.19
N ARG A 69 2.38 17.74 20.18
CA ARG A 69 2.29 19.19 20.37
C ARG A 69 1.51 19.89 19.27
N GLU A 70 1.67 19.42 18.03
CA GLU A 70 1.12 20.09 16.86
C GLU A 70 -0.29 19.61 16.49
N LEU A 71 -0.65 18.37 16.85
CA LEU A 71 -1.91 17.76 16.44
C LEU A 71 -2.75 17.21 17.58
N LEU A 72 -2.18 16.46 18.51
CA LEU A 72 -3.02 15.77 19.50
C LEU A 72 -3.50 16.76 20.56
N GLU A 73 -2.57 17.47 21.21
CA GLU A 73 -2.86 18.41 22.30
C GLU A 73 -3.82 19.54 21.87
N PRO A 74 -3.63 20.23 20.73
CA PRO A 74 -4.56 21.28 20.30
C PRO A 74 -5.97 20.78 19.97
N ASN A 75 -6.13 19.48 19.71
CA ASN A 75 -7.40 18.86 19.34
C ASN A 75 -8.03 18.06 20.49
N GLY A 76 -7.53 18.21 21.72
CA GLY A 76 -8.11 17.62 22.92
C GLY A 76 -7.78 16.15 23.14
N TRP A 77 -6.69 15.65 22.53
CA TRP A 77 -6.21 14.27 22.74
C TRP A 77 -5.04 14.26 23.72
N GLY A 78 -5.16 13.44 24.78
CA GLY A 78 -4.18 13.32 25.85
C GLY A 78 -3.14 12.23 25.64
N ASP A 79 -3.43 11.19 24.86
CA ASP A 79 -2.47 10.14 24.53
C ASP A 79 -2.85 9.40 23.24
N GLU A 80 -1.90 8.63 22.70
CA GLU A 80 -2.08 7.82 21.51
C GLU A 80 -1.37 6.47 21.65
N LEU A 81 -2.03 5.40 21.21
CA LEU A 81 -1.44 4.08 21.03
C LEU A 81 -1.40 3.77 19.53
N ARG A 82 -0.22 3.40 19.03
CA ARG A 82 -0.03 2.97 17.65
C ARG A 82 0.33 1.50 17.59
N ALA A 83 -0.13 0.84 16.55
CA ALA A 83 0.24 -0.53 16.25
C ALA A 83 0.42 -0.78 14.75
N VAL A 84 1.30 -1.72 14.43
CA VAL A 84 1.45 -2.28 13.08
C VAL A 84 0.95 -3.73 13.11
N LEU A 85 0.01 -4.02 12.21
CA LEU A 85 -0.56 -5.36 12.04
C LEU A 85 0.34 -6.15 11.10
N ARG A 86 0.96 -7.21 11.61
CA ARG A 86 1.96 -8.01 10.90
C ARG A 86 1.53 -9.47 10.76
N ALA A 87 1.72 -10.03 9.56
CA ALA A 87 1.64 -11.46 9.31
C ALA A 87 2.91 -11.88 8.57
N ASP A 88 3.51 -13.00 8.97
CA ASP A 88 4.72 -13.57 8.35
C ASP A 88 5.87 -12.56 8.18
N SER A 89 6.08 -11.71 9.20
CA SER A 89 7.08 -10.61 9.23
C SER A 89 6.79 -9.39 8.34
N HIS A 90 5.65 -9.34 7.66
CA HIS A 90 5.27 -8.23 6.79
C HIS A 90 4.16 -7.37 7.39
N ALA A 91 4.28 -6.06 7.23
CA ALA A 91 3.26 -5.10 7.66
C ALA A 91 2.11 -5.01 6.63
N TRP A 92 0.89 -5.29 7.09
CA TRP A 92 -0.31 -5.28 6.25
C TRP A 92 -1.24 -4.10 6.53
N ALA A 93 -1.25 -3.59 7.75
CA ALA A 93 -2.01 -2.42 8.16
C ALA A 93 -1.40 -1.73 9.38
N SER A 94 -1.85 -0.52 9.65
CA SER A 94 -1.57 0.20 10.90
C SER A 94 -2.87 0.56 11.60
N VAL A 95 -2.81 0.64 12.93
CA VAL A 95 -3.92 1.03 13.79
C VAL A 95 -3.42 2.13 14.71
N THR A 96 -4.28 3.13 14.93
CA THR A 96 -4.01 4.22 15.86
C THR A 96 -5.24 4.46 16.69
N LEU A 97 -5.06 4.45 18.00
CA LEU A 97 -6.08 4.69 19.00
C LEU A 97 -5.72 5.97 19.74
N PHE A 98 -6.71 6.82 19.97
CA PHE A 98 -6.53 8.08 20.69
C PHE A 98 -7.30 8.03 22.02
N ARG A 99 -6.79 8.75 23.02
CA ARG A 99 -7.50 9.03 24.26
C ARG A 99 -7.72 10.51 24.43
N ASP A 100 -8.90 10.88 24.92
CA ASP A 100 -9.22 12.26 25.24
C ASP A 100 -8.29 12.81 26.32
N GLU A 101 -8.09 14.11 26.30
CA GLU A 101 -7.39 14.83 27.36
C GLU A 101 -8.06 14.59 28.72
N GLY A 102 -7.26 14.30 29.74
CA GLY A 102 -7.71 13.97 31.10
C GLY A 102 -8.01 12.49 31.34
N ALA A 103 -8.07 11.65 30.31
CA ALA A 103 -8.04 10.19 30.48
C ALA A 103 -6.63 9.72 30.90
N PRO A 104 -6.51 8.58 31.61
CA PRO A 104 -5.20 7.99 31.89
C PRO A 104 -4.49 7.60 30.58
N PRO A 105 -3.15 7.76 30.50
CA PRO A 105 -2.39 7.33 29.33
C PRO A 105 -2.55 5.82 29.09
N PHE A 106 -2.31 5.37 27.87
CA PHE A 106 -2.32 3.94 27.55
C PHE A 106 -1.26 3.22 28.36
N ALA A 107 -1.68 2.17 29.07
CA ALA A 107 -0.77 1.34 29.83
C ALA A 107 -0.08 0.30 28.94
N ASP A 108 1.06 -0.24 29.40
CA ASP A 108 1.85 -1.19 28.62
C ASP A 108 1.07 -2.50 28.34
N ASP A 109 0.21 -2.93 29.26
CA ASP A 109 -0.67 -4.11 29.08
C ASP A 109 -1.72 -3.90 27.99
N GLU A 110 -2.18 -2.66 27.78
CA GLU A 110 -3.06 -2.30 26.67
C GLU A 110 -2.32 -2.34 25.33
N ALA A 111 -1.05 -1.90 25.30
CA ALA A 111 -0.21 -2.05 24.11
C ALA A 111 0.07 -3.53 23.79
N GLU A 112 0.33 -4.36 24.81
CA GLU A 112 0.47 -5.81 24.66
C GLU A 112 -0.81 -6.48 24.15
N LEU A 113 -1.98 -6.05 24.65
CA LEU A 113 -3.28 -6.53 24.16
C LEU A 113 -3.46 -6.25 22.67
N VAL A 114 -3.20 -5.00 22.23
CA VAL A 114 -3.30 -4.62 20.81
C VAL A 114 -2.26 -5.38 19.97
N ALA A 115 -1.04 -5.55 20.48
CA ALA A 115 -0.01 -6.36 19.83
C ALA A 115 -0.45 -7.82 19.65
N GLY A 116 -1.16 -8.41 20.62
CA GLY A 116 -1.72 -9.76 20.53
C GLY A 116 -2.77 -9.93 19.42
N LEU A 117 -3.38 -8.84 18.94
CA LEU A 117 -4.30 -8.84 17.81
C LEU A 117 -3.62 -8.61 16.45
N SER A 118 -2.30 -8.36 16.44
CA SER A 118 -1.55 -7.97 15.23
C SER A 118 -1.67 -8.99 14.11
N GLN A 119 -1.40 -10.27 14.41
CA GLN A 119 -1.42 -11.35 13.41
C GLN A 119 -2.83 -11.64 12.84
N PRO A 120 -3.86 -11.96 13.65
CA PRO A 120 -5.17 -12.32 13.10
C PRO A 120 -5.80 -11.18 12.29
N LEU A 121 -5.59 -9.92 12.68
CA LEU A 121 -6.08 -8.77 11.91
C LEU A 121 -5.29 -8.55 10.62
N ALA A 122 -3.96 -8.75 10.65
CA ALA A 122 -3.13 -8.66 9.44
C ALA A 122 -3.54 -9.72 8.40
N GLU A 123 -3.82 -10.94 8.82
CA GLU A 123 -4.31 -12.02 7.94
C GLU A 123 -5.65 -11.66 7.28
N ALA A 124 -6.59 -11.10 8.05
CA ALA A 124 -7.87 -10.64 7.52
C ALA A 124 -7.73 -9.49 6.51
N VAL A 125 -6.81 -8.54 6.76
CA VAL A 125 -6.52 -7.45 5.80
C VAL A 125 -5.81 -7.99 4.56
N ARG A 126 -4.90 -8.95 4.71
CA ARG A 126 -4.18 -9.60 3.61
C ARG A 126 -5.12 -10.27 2.62
N ASP A 127 -6.20 -10.90 3.09
CA ASP A 127 -7.21 -11.50 2.20
C ASP A 127 -7.88 -10.45 1.30
N HIS A 128 -8.08 -9.23 1.81
CA HIS A 128 -8.58 -8.12 1.01
C HIS A 128 -7.57 -7.63 -0.02
N ALA A 129 -6.28 -7.93 0.10
CA ALA A 129 -5.22 -7.57 -0.86
C ALA A 129 -5.17 -8.47 -2.11
N ARG A 130 -5.92 -9.58 -2.14
CA ARG A 130 -5.98 -10.47 -3.31
C ARG A 130 -6.67 -9.79 -4.50
N PRO A 131 -6.09 -9.82 -5.72
CA PRO A 131 -6.64 -9.12 -6.88
C PRO A 131 -8.04 -9.61 -7.25
N ALA A 132 -8.90 -8.67 -7.66
CA ALA A 132 -10.22 -8.99 -8.23
C ALA A 132 -10.10 -9.15 -9.77
N PRO A 133 -11.01 -9.89 -10.43
CA PRO A 133 -11.07 -9.93 -11.89
C PRO A 133 -11.30 -8.52 -12.45
N ALA A 134 -10.45 -8.06 -13.37
CA ALA A 134 -10.51 -6.72 -13.92
C ALA A 134 -11.52 -6.61 -15.09
N ASP A 135 -12.11 -5.42 -15.26
CA ASP A 135 -12.90 -5.03 -16.42
C ASP A 135 -12.12 -4.03 -17.31
N GLN A 136 -12.21 -4.20 -18.63
CA GLN A 136 -11.24 -3.82 -19.67
C GLN A 136 -11.29 -2.36 -20.14
N ALA A 137 -11.69 -1.41 -19.30
CA ALA A 137 -11.63 0.00 -19.68
C ALA A 137 -10.15 0.46 -19.77
N GLN A 138 -9.62 0.50 -21.00
CA GLN A 138 -8.24 0.86 -21.29
C GLN A 138 -8.04 2.37 -21.12
N ARG A 139 -7.49 2.78 -19.97
CA ARG A 139 -7.18 4.17 -19.63
C ARG A 139 -5.68 4.43 -19.75
N GLY A 140 -5.32 5.64 -20.18
CA GLY A 140 -3.93 6.07 -20.29
C GLY A 140 -3.31 6.45 -18.92
N PRO A 141 -2.02 6.82 -18.89
CA PRO A 141 -1.40 7.35 -17.68
C PRO A 141 -1.95 8.75 -17.37
N GLY A 142 -2.42 8.93 -16.14
CA GLY A 142 -2.78 10.23 -15.59
C GLY A 142 -1.53 10.98 -15.17
N LEU A 143 -1.36 12.23 -15.63
CA LEU A 143 -0.28 13.13 -15.24
C LEU A 143 -0.85 14.31 -14.47
N LEU A 144 -0.23 14.64 -13.34
CA LEU A 144 -0.46 15.84 -12.56
C LEU A 144 0.87 16.54 -12.32
N VAL A 145 0.88 17.87 -12.37
CA VAL A 145 2.07 18.70 -12.09
C VAL A 145 1.72 19.67 -10.98
N PHE A 146 2.59 19.74 -9.98
CA PHE A 146 2.45 20.60 -8.82
C PHE A 146 3.62 21.58 -8.77
N ASP A 147 3.34 22.83 -8.41
CA ASP A 147 4.35 23.84 -8.15
C ASP A 147 5.15 23.51 -6.86
N PRO A 148 6.18 24.29 -6.49
CA PRO A 148 6.96 24.06 -5.27
C PRO A 148 6.14 24.17 -3.98
N ASN A 149 5.06 24.96 -3.98
CA ASN A 149 4.16 25.11 -2.84
C ASN A 149 3.21 23.91 -2.68
N GLY A 150 3.09 23.07 -3.71
CA GLY A 150 2.17 21.93 -3.72
C GLY A 150 0.86 22.20 -4.43
N GLU A 151 0.68 23.36 -5.07
CA GLU A 151 -0.54 23.67 -5.81
C GLU A 151 -0.50 23.01 -7.21
N LEU A 152 -1.60 22.38 -7.63
CA LEU A 152 -1.73 21.78 -8.96
C LEU A 152 -1.67 22.89 -10.02
N THR A 153 -0.71 22.76 -10.93
CA THR A 153 -0.58 23.65 -12.09
C THR A 153 -1.24 23.07 -13.33
N SER A 154 -1.23 21.74 -13.50
CA SER A 154 -1.80 21.08 -14.66
C SER A 154 -2.14 19.61 -14.40
N MET A 155 -3.21 19.10 -15.04
CA MET A 155 -3.54 17.68 -15.09
C MET A 155 -4.15 17.30 -16.46
N ASN A 156 -4.00 16.03 -16.87
CA ASN A 156 -4.68 15.50 -18.05
C ASN A 156 -6.01 14.77 -17.71
N ASP A 157 -6.80 14.43 -18.74
CA ASP A 157 -8.11 13.79 -18.57
C ASP A 157 -8.02 12.41 -17.89
N ASP A 158 -6.98 11.63 -18.20
CA ASP A 158 -6.74 10.34 -17.54
C ASP A 158 -6.48 10.51 -16.04
N ALA A 159 -5.76 11.55 -15.60
CA ALA A 159 -5.55 11.85 -14.19
C ALA A 159 -6.87 12.16 -13.49
N PHE A 160 -7.72 13.00 -14.10
CA PHE A 160 -9.04 13.29 -13.57
C PHE A 160 -9.87 12.02 -13.41
N ALA A 161 -9.90 11.17 -14.44
CA ALA A 161 -10.64 9.91 -14.41
C ALA A 161 -10.09 8.94 -13.36
N TRP A 162 -8.77 8.89 -13.15
CA TRP A 162 -8.16 8.06 -12.11
C TRP A 162 -8.50 8.55 -10.71
N LEU A 163 -8.44 9.85 -10.47
CA LEU A 163 -8.82 10.44 -9.19
C LEU A 163 -10.30 10.18 -8.86
N ASP A 164 -11.18 10.29 -9.85
CA ASP A 164 -12.60 9.95 -9.71
C ASP A 164 -12.80 8.46 -9.34
N ALA A 165 -12.09 7.55 -10.01
CA ALA A 165 -12.15 6.11 -9.69
C ALA A 165 -11.53 5.74 -8.31
N LEU A 166 -10.65 6.59 -7.79
CA LEU A 166 -10.05 6.46 -6.45
C LEU A 166 -10.88 7.16 -5.36
N ALA A 167 -11.74 8.10 -5.74
CA ALA A 167 -12.60 8.84 -4.84
C ALA A 167 -13.80 7.97 -4.41
N GLY A 168 -13.60 7.16 -3.37
CA GLY A 168 -14.73 6.73 -2.52
C GLY A 168 -15.24 7.88 -1.63
N ASP A 169 -16.19 7.57 -0.73
CA ASP A 169 -16.82 8.50 0.25
C ASP A 169 -15.85 9.08 1.32
N LEU A 170 -14.55 8.87 1.15
CA LEU A 170 -13.51 9.36 2.05
C LEU A 170 -12.88 10.62 1.45
N GLY A 171 -13.16 11.76 2.08
CA GLY A 171 -12.76 13.09 1.64
C GLY A 171 -11.27 13.19 1.30
N GLY A 172 -10.94 13.37 0.03
CA GLY A 172 -9.57 13.68 -0.37
C GLY A 172 -9.19 15.14 -0.10
N ASP A 173 -7.89 15.39 -0.11
CA ASP A 173 -7.26 16.67 0.24
C ASP A 173 -7.38 17.68 -0.90
N VAL A 174 -7.75 18.93 -0.62
CA VAL A 174 -7.87 20.02 -1.62
C VAL A 174 -6.69 21.00 -1.59
N ARG A 175 -5.69 20.81 -0.71
CA ARG A 175 -4.50 21.67 -0.64
C ARG A 175 -3.67 21.68 -1.92
N PHE A 176 -3.72 20.59 -2.68
CA PHE A 176 -3.06 20.54 -3.97
C PHE A 176 -3.89 21.17 -5.09
N GLY A 177 -4.97 21.91 -4.81
CA GLY A 177 -5.90 22.39 -5.84
C GLY A 177 -6.76 21.28 -6.48
N VAL A 178 -6.53 20.02 -6.10
CA VAL A 178 -7.28 18.85 -6.57
C VAL A 178 -7.37 17.81 -5.47
N ARG A 179 -8.47 17.05 -5.45
CA ARG A 179 -8.73 15.97 -4.49
C ARG A 179 -7.77 14.80 -4.72
N LEU A 180 -6.76 14.65 -3.87
CA LEU A 180 -5.81 13.52 -3.92
C LEU A 180 -6.09 12.47 -2.83
N PRO A 181 -5.96 11.16 -3.14
CA PRO A 181 -5.92 10.12 -2.12
C PRO A 181 -4.62 10.22 -1.30
N MET A 182 -4.67 9.85 -0.03
CA MET A 182 -3.51 9.96 0.89
C MET A 182 -2.24 9.28 0.38
N ILE A 183 -2.38 8.21 -0.40
CA ILE A 183 -1.24 7.50 -1.00
C ILE A 183 -0.53 8.41 -2.01
N ALA A 184 -1.28 9.12 -2.85
CA ALA A 184 -0.72 10.11 -3.78
C ALA A 184 -0.03 11.27 -3.03
N VAL A 185 -0.65 11.76 -1.95
CA VAL A 185 -0.05 12.80 -1.09
C VAL A 185 1.28 12.34 -0.48
N SER A 186 1.31 11.15 0.14
CA SER A 186 2.54 10.60 0.73
C SER A 186 3.64 10.36 -0.31
N THR A 187 3.26 9.96 -1.53
CA THR A 187 4.20 9.76 -2.64
C THR A 187 4.79 11.09 -3.09
N LEU A 188 3.99 12.15 -3.22
CA LEU A 188 4.45 13.50 -3.52
C LEU A 188 5.43 14.02 -2.46
N MET A 189 5.06 13.93 -1.18
CA MET A 189 5.90 14.40 -0.07
C MET A 189 7.24 13.66 -0.02
N ARG A 190 7.21 12.33 -0.19
CA ARG A 190 8.44 11.54 -0.21
C ARG A 190 9.33 11.87 -1.41
N ALA A 191 8.75 12.11 -2.58
CA ALA A 191 9.52 12.53 -3.76
C ALA A 191 10.18 13.90 -3.55
N ARG A 192 9.53 14.85 -2.89
CA ARG A 192 10.14 16.15 -2.55
C ARG A 192 11.37 16.00 -1.64
N SER A 193 11.34 15.05 -0.72
CA SER A 193 12.48 14.76 0.15
C SER A 193 13.59 13.95 -0.54
N GLN A 194 13.24 13.00 -1.42
CA GLN A 194 14.17 11.98 -1.94
C GLN A 194 14.40 12.07 -3.46
N GLY A 195 13.86 13.09 -4.13
CA GLY A 195 13.87 13.29 -5.58
C GLY A 195 12.80 12.49 -6.34
N THR A 196 12.54 11.24 -5.95
CA THR A 196 11.48 10.39 -6.55
C THR A 196 10.84 9.48 -5.49
N ALA A 197 9.60 9.07 -5.72
CA ALA A 197 8.92 8.07 -4.89
C ALA A 197 7.87 7.31 -5.69
N ARG A 198 7.65 6.04 -5.36
CA ARG A 198 6.65 5.19 -6.03
C ARG A 198 5.83 4.46 -4.98
N ALA A 199 4.52 4.41 -5.17
CA ALA A 199 3.60 3.68 -4.31
C ALA A 199 2.55 2.96 -5.15
N ARG A 200 2.08 1.82 -4.64
CA ARG A 200 0.98 1.05 -5.25
C ARG A 200 -0.34 1.46 -4.61
N MET A 201 -1.39 1.57 -5.39
CA MET A 201 -2.72 1.94 -4.91
C MET A 201 -3.72 0.90 -5.38
N ARG A 202 -4.84 0.80 -4.68
CA ARG A 202 -5.93 -0.06 -5.10
C ARG A 202 -7.24 0.72 -5.18
N THR A 203 -7.94 0.60 -6.29
CA THR A 203 -9.28 1.17 -6.45
C THR A 203 -10.31 0.35 -5.66
N HIS A 204 -11.49 0.92 -5.43
CA HIS A 204 -12.59 0.19 -4.78
C HIS A 204 -13.07 -1.01 -5.62
N ALA A 205 -12.89 -0.96 -6.94
CA ALA A 205 -13.13 -2.09 -7.83
C ALA A 205 -12.02 -3.17 -7.76
N GLY A 206 -11.06 -3.02 -6.84
CA GLY A 206 -9.99 -3.98 -6.62
C GLY A 206 -8.87 -3.93 -7.65
N ARG A 207 -8.80 -2.88 -8.50
CA ARG A 207 -7.76 -2.72 -9.52
C ARG A 207 -6.50 -2.14 -8.92
N TRP A 208 -5.35 -2.67 -9.31
CA TRP A 208 -4.06 -2.14 -8.89
C TRP A 208 -3.62 -1.01 -9.80
N LEU A 209 -3.21 0.09 -9.18
CA LEU A 209 -2.60 1.24 -9.84
C LEU A 209 -1.23 1.48 -9.24
N VAL A 210 -0.40 2.21 -9.96
CA VAL A 210 0.85 2.74 -9.44
C VAL A 210 0.83 4.25 -9.54
N CYS A 211 1.27 4.87 -8.47
CA CYS A 211 1.53 6.28 -8.34
C CYS A 211 3.05 6.48 -8.30
N HIS A 212 3.58 7.33 -9.19
CA HIS A 212 5.00 7.65 -9.25
C HIS A 212 5.16 9.16 -9.24
N ALA A 213 5.87 9.68 -8.24
CA ALA A 213 6.20 11.09 -8.11
C ALA A 213 7.68 11.34 -8.38
N SER A 214 7.99 12.47 -9.03
CA SER A 214 9.37 12.89 -9.31
C SER A 214 9.49 14.40 -9.35
N CYS A 215 10.55 14.95 -8.75
CA CYS A 215 10.90 16.36 -8.88
C CYS A 215 11.35 16.67 -10.32
N LEU A 216 10.80 17.73 -10.89
CA LEU A 216 11.14 18.23 -12.22
C LEU A 216 12.36 19.16 -12.13
N ARG A 217 13.19 19.14 -13.18
CA ARG A 217 14.38 20.00 -13.23
C ARG A 217 13.99 21.44 -13.57
N GLY A 218 14.54 22.39 -12.81
CA GLY A 218 14.55 23.82 -13.16
C GLY A 218 13.52 24.69 -12.44
N ALA A 219 12.49 24.12 -11.82
CA ALA A 219 11.43 24.86 -11.14
C ALA A 219 11.06 24.32 -9.75
N ASP A 220 11.71 23.26 -9.26
CA ASP A 220 11.33 22.51 -8.05
C ASP A 220 9.87 21.96 -8.04
N ASP A 221 9.20 22.02 -9.19
CA ASP A 221 7.91 21.38 -9.45
C ASP A 221 7.99 19.87 -9.20
N THR A 222 6.85 19.27 -8.87
CA THR A 222 6.73 17.81 -8.70
C THR A 222 5.71 17.27 -9.68
N ALA A 223 6.07 16.27 -10.47
CA ALA A 223 5.12 15.53 -11.29
C ALA A 223 4.64 14.28 -10.56
N LEU A 224 3.36 13.94 -10.72
CA LEU A 224 2.73 12.71 -10.26
C LEU A 224 2.12 11.98 -11.46
N VAL A 225 2.46 10.72 -11.63
CA VAL A 225 1.89 9.84 -12.65
C VAL A 225 1.09 8.74 -11.98
N ILE A 226 -0.16 8.56 -12.40
CA ILE A 226 -1.04 7.46 -11.98
C ILE A 226 -1.33 6.59 -13.19
N GLU A 227 -0.96 5.32 -13.12
CA GLU A 227 -1.15 4.38 -14.23
C GLU A 227 -1.53 2.98 -13.72
N HIS A 228 -1.91 2.11 -14.65
CA HIS A 228 -2.08 0.68 -14.36
C HIS A 228 -0.78 0.07 -13.82
N ALA A 229 -0.92 -0.76 -12.79
CA ALA A 229 0.23 -1.38 -12.16
C ALA A 229 0.71 -2.58 -12.97
N LYS A 230 1.89 -2.49 -13.58
CA LYS A 230 2.41 -3.62 -14.34
C LYS A 230 2.52 -4.83 -13.44
N ALA A 231 2.31 -6.02 -13.99
CA ALA A 231 2.29 -7.23 -13.18
C ALA A 231 3.60 -7.48 -12.41
N SER A 232 4.74 -7.02 -12.92
CA SER A 232 6.01 -7.04 -12.19
C SER A 232 6.01 -6.23 -10.89
N GLU A 233 5.18 -5.20 -10.81
CA GLU A 233 5.07 -4.30 -9.65
C GLU A 233 4.13 -4.86 -8.58
N ILE A 234 3.11 -5.61 -9.02
CA ILE A 234 2.12 -6.22 -8.13
C ILE A 234 2.53 -7.63 -7.72
N ALA A 235 3.37 -8.31 -8.50
CA ALA A 235 3.85 -9.66 -8.21
C ALA A 235 4.35 -9.82 -6.77
N PRO A 236 5.17 -8.91 -6.19
CA PRO A 236 5.60 -9.03 -4.79
C PRO A 236 4.45 -8.99 -3.78
N ILE A 237 3.43 -8.17 -4.01
CA ILE A 237 2.27 -8.08 -3.12
C ILE A 237 1.43 -9.36 -3.23
N ILE A 238 1.23 -9.82 -4.46
CA ILE A 238 0.47 -11.05 -4.74
C ILE A 238 1.16 -12.27 -4.14
N THR A 239 2.49 -12.37 -4.27
CA THR A 239 3.24 -13.50 -3.72
C THR A 239 3.15 -13.55 -2.20
N GLU A 240 3.24 -12.40 -1.54
CA GLU A 240 3.05 -12.30 -0.08
C GLU A 240 1.58 -12.56 0.31
N ALA A 241 0.62 -12.08 -0.48
CA ALA A 241 -0.81 -12.28 -0.20
C ALA A 241 -1.26 -13.75 -0.32
N TYR A 242 -0.55 -14.56 -1.10
CA TYR A 242 -0.76 -16.00 -1.24
C TYR A 242 0.26 -16.85 -0.47
N GLU A 243 1.10 -16.24 0.38
CA GLU A 243 2.12 -16.94 1.17
C GLU A 243 3.04 -17.86 0.34
N LEU A 244 3.39 -17.42 -0.87
CA LEU A 244 4.29 -18.17 -1.73
C LEU A 244 5.71 -18.06 -1.14
N SER A 245 6.31 -19.21 -0.81
CA SER A 245 7.71 -19.30 -0.40
C SER A 245 8.64 -18.78 -1.50
N PRO A 246 9.88 -18.35 -1.19
CA PRO A 246 10.82 -17.86 -2.20
C PRO A 246 11.00 -18.80 -3.40
N ARG A 247 10.91 -20.11 -3.16
CA ARG A 247 10.96 -21.12 -4.23
C ARG A 247 9.70 -21.14 -5.09
N GLU A 248 8.53 -21.08 -4.47
CA GLU A 248 7.25 -21.00 -5.16
C GLU A 248 7.13 -19.70 -5.97
N GLN A 249 7.63 -18.58 -5.45
CA GLN A 249 7.72 -17.31 -6.17
C GLN A 249 8.55 -17.43 -7.44
N HIS A 250 9.74 -18.05 -7.36
CA HIS A 250 10.60 -18.26 -8.52
C HIS A 250 9.95 -19.18 -9.56
N VAL A 251 9.33 -20.28 -9.14
CA VAL A 251 8.57 -21.16 -10.05
C VAL A 251 7.42 -20.40 -10.72
N THR A 252 6.68 -19.58 -9.96
CA THR A 252 5.55 -18.78 -10.45
C THR A 252 5.99 -17.77 -11.51
N GLN A 253 7.12 -17.08 -11.29
CA GLN A 253 7.69 -16.15 -12.27
C GLN A 253 8.09 -16.85 -13.58
N ILE A 254 8.64 -18.07 -13.50
CA ILE A 254 9.03 -18.84 -14.69
C ILE A 254 7.77 -19.35 -15.43
N VAL A 255 6.75 -19.81 -14.71
CA VAL A 255 5.45 -20.21 -15.29
C VAL A 255 4.78 -19.03 -16.00
N ALA A 256 4.84 -17.83 -15.42
CA ALA A 256 4.30 -16.61 -16.02
C ALA A 256 4.97 -16.21 -17.34
N ARG A 257 6.22 -16.64 -17.58
CA ARG A 257 6.92 -16.46 -18.86
C ARG A 257 6.52 -17.50 -19.92
N GLY A 258 5.58 -18.39 -19.61
CA GLY A 258 5.10 -19.44 -20.52
C GLY A 258 5.99 -20.68 -20.59
N LEU A 259 6.99 -20.82 -19.71
CA LEU A 259 7.94 -21.93 -19.77
C LEU A 259 7.36 -23.26 -19.25
N GLY A 260 7.77 -24.36 -19.90
CA GLY A 260 7.31 -25.71 -19.60
C GLY A 260 7.93 -26.28 -18.32
N THR A 261 7.38 -27.37 -17.79
CA THR A 261 7.93 -28.08 -16.61
C THR A 261 9.40 -28.47 -16.80
N ALA A 262 9.78 -28.88 -18.02
CA ALA A 262 11.15 -29.27 -18.34
C ALA A 262 12.11 -28.08 -18.29
N ASP A 263 11.71 -26.92 -18.83
CA ASP A 263 12.51 -25.70 -18.81
C ASP A 263 12.67 -25.15 -17.40
N ILE A 264 11.60 -25.21 -16.59
CA ILE A 264 11.64 -24.85 -15.17
C ILE A 264 12.60 -25.78 -14.42
N ALA A 265 12.53 -27.09 -14.67
CA ALA A 265 13.39 -28.08 -14.03
C ALA A 265 14.87 -27.80 -14.35
N ALA A 266 15.18 -27.50 -15.62
CA ALA A 266 16.52 -27.13 -16.07
C ALA A 266 17.01 -25.81 -15.44
N ALA A 267 16.19 -24.76 -15.47
CA ALA A 267 16.53 -23.44 -14.91
C ALA A 267 16.77 -23.48 -13.39
N LEU A 268 16.06 -24.36 -12.70
CA LEU A 268 16.07 -24.46 -11.25
C LEU A 268 16.94 -25.61 -10.71
N HIS A 269 17.60 -26.35 -11.59
CA HIS A 269 18.41 -27.54 -11.29
C HIS A 269 17.70 -28.57 -10.39
N VAL A 270 16.44 -28.88 -10.70
CA VAL A 270 15.62 -29.87 -9.95
C VAL A 270 14.92 -30.85 -10.90
N SER A 271 14.33 -31.91 -10.36
CA SER A 271 13.57 -32.86 -11.17
C SER A 271 12.24 -32.28 -11.66
N ALA A 272 11.73 -32.76 -12.80
CA ALA A 272 10.40 -32.41 -13.29
C ALA A 272 9.27 -32.85 -12.31
N HIS A 273 9.53 -33.84 -11.45
CA HIS A 273 8.60 -34.23 -10.39
C HIS A 273 8.50 -33.13 -9.32
N THR A 274 9.64 -32.65 -8.83
CA THR A 274 9.72 -31.55 -7.86
C THR A 274 9.05 -30.27 -8.37
N VAL A 275 9.19 -29.97 -9.68
CA VAL A 275 8.48 -28.83 -10.29
C VAL A 275 6.97 -29.02 -10.25
N ARG A 276 6.45 -30.23 -10.52
CA ARG A 276 5.02 -30.52 -10.44
C ARG A 276 4.48 -30.36 -9.02
N ASP A 277 5.24 -30.78 -8.01
CA ASP A 277 4.85 -30.62 -6.61
C ASP A 277 4.77 -29.14 -6.22
N HIS A 278 5.77 -28.33 -6.61
CA HIS A 278 5.72 -26.88 -6.41
C HIS A 278 4.53 -26.24 -7.12
N VAL A 279 4.26 -26.61 -8.38
CA VAL A 279 3.11 -26.07 -9.13
C VAL A 279 1.79 -26.43 -8.47
N LYS A 280 1.65 -27.65 -7.93
CA LYS A 280 0.46 -28.07 -7.20
C LYS A 280 0.28 -27.26 -5.92
N ALA A 281 1.33 -27.09 -5.12
CA ALA A 281 1.27 -26.28 -3.90
C ALA A 281 0.89 -24.82 -4.21
N ILE A 282 1.42 -24.25 -5.29
CA ILE A 282 1.04 -22.91 -5.77
C ILE A 282 -0.44 -22.86 -6.15
N PHE A 283 -0.94 -23.86 -6.88
CA PHE A 283 -2.35 -23.93 -7.28
C PHE A 283 -3.28 -23.99 -6.08
N ASP A 284 -2.92 -24.79 -5.07
CA ASP A 284 -3.68 -24.92 -3.83
C ASP A 284 -3.68 -23.58 -3.05
N LYS A 285 -2.53 -22.92 -2.92
CA LYS A 285 -2.41 -21.61 -2.25
C LYS A 285 -3.15 -20.48 -2.97
N VAL A 286 -3.07 -20.45 -4.29
CA VAL A 286 -3.66 -19.40 -5.13
C VAL A 286 -5.15 -19.68 -5.41
N GLY A 287 -5.61 -20.92 -5.23
CA GLY A 287 -6.98 -21.34 -5.53
C GLY A 287 -7.27 -21.31 -7.03
N VAL A 288 -6.45 -22.01 -7.82
CA VAL A 288 -6.58 -22.17 -9.28
C VAL A 288 -6.33 -23.63 -9.67
N SER A 289 -6.83 -24.05 -10.83
CA SER A 289 -6.74 -25.43 -11.30
C SER A 289 -5.80 -25.62 -12.49
N SER A 290 -5.38 -24.53 -13.13
CA SER A 290 -4.53 -24.60 -14.33
C SER A 290 -3.47 -23.50 -14.37
N ARG A 291 -2.43 -23.72 -15.19
CA ARG A 291 -1.39 -22.70 -15.45
C ARG A 291 -1.98 -21.45 -16.06
N GLY A 292 -2.94 -21.61 -16.98
CA GLY A 292 -3.64 -20.49 -17.60
C GLY A 292 -4.42 -19.67 -16.57
N GLU A 293 -5.13 -20.33 -15.65
CA GLU A 293 -5.82 -19.65 -14.53
C GLU A 293 -4.85 -18.98 -13.57
N LEU A 294 -3.72 -19.64 -13.24
CA LEU A 294 -2.67 -19.03 -12.43
C LEU A 294 -2.17 -17.73 -13.09
N VAL A 295 -1.83 -17.79 -14.37
CA VAL A 295 -1.33 -16.62 -15.09
C VAL A 295 -2.41 -15.55 -15.21
N ALA A 296 -3.66 -15.91 -15.55
CA ALA A 296 -4.76 -14.95 -15.64
C ALA A 296 -5.06 -14.28 -14.29
N LYS A 297 -4.98 -15.01 -13.17
CA LYS A 297 -5.27 -14.49 -11.83
C LYS A 297 -4.14 -13.63 -11.27
N LEU A 298 -2.88 -13.97 -11.54
CA LEU A 298 -1.72 -13.21 -11.08
C LEU A 298 -1.37 -12.04 -12.02
N PHE A 299 -1.70 -12.14 -13.30
CA PHE A 299 -1.34 -11.20 -14.37
C PHE A 299 -2.59 -10.69 -15.10
N ALA A 300 -3.68 -10.45 -14.36
CA ALA A 300 -4.98 -10.00 -14.87
C ALA A 300 -4.94 -8.73 -15.76
N GLU A 301 -3.79 -8.06 -15.84
CA GLU A 301 -3.56 -6.87 -16.67
C GLU A 301 -2.89 -7.15 -18.03
N HIS A 302 -2.49 -8.39 -18.37
CA HIS A 302 -1.69 -8.67 -19.58
C HIS A 302 -2.25 -9.69 -20.56
N TYR A 303 -3.41 -10.31 -20.30
CA TYR A 303 -4.07 -11.16 -21.29
C TYR A 303 -5.14 -10.36 -22.04
N ALA A 304 -4.71 -9.58 -23.04
CA ALA A 304 -5.51 -9.48 -24.24
C ALA A 304 -5.44 -10.87 -24.89
N PRO A 305 -6.56 -11.60 -25.11
CA PRO A 305 -6.49 -12.74 -26.01
C PRO A 305 -5.94 -12.19 -27.32
N VAL A 306 -4.77 -12.71 -27.73
CA VAL A 306 -4.33 -12.56 -29.11
C VAL A 306 -5.48 -13.16 -29.91
N HIS A 307 -6.28 -12.31 -30.55
CA HIS A 307 -7.12 -12.75 -31.64
C HIS A 307 -6.15 -13.35 -32.64
N LEU A 308 -5.95 -14.67 -32.56
CA LEU A 308 -5.53 -15.47 -33.69
C LEU A 308 -6.58 -15.14 -34.73
N GLY A 309 -6.17 -14.32 -35.71
CA GLY A 309 -7.02 -13.94 -36.81
C GLY A 309 -7.66 -15.21 -37.35
N ASP A 310 -8.96 -15.12 -37.58
CA ASP A 310 -9.70 -16.10 -38.35
C ASP A 310 -9.14 -16.07 -39.79
N GLU A 311 -7.98 -16.69 -39.98
CA GLU A 311 -7.62 -17.29 -41.26
C GLU A 311 -8.43 -18.57 -41.40
N THR A 312 -9.72 -18.39 -41.71
CA THR A 312 -10.46 -19.45 -42.39
C THR A 312 -11.08 -18.89 -43.66
N ARG A 313 -10.34 -19.15 -44.76
CA ARG A 313 -10.84 -19.37 -46.12
C ARG A 313 -12.33 -19.71 -46.16
N ASN A 314 -13.12 -18.90 -46.87
CA ASN A 314 -13.68 -19.28 -48.18
C ASN A 314 -14.12 -18.04 -48.96
#